data_AF-A0A6N2BPF1-F1
#
_entry.id   AF-A0A6N2BPF1-F1
#
_cell.length_a   1.000
_cell.length_b   1.000
_cell.length_c   1.000
_cell.angle_alpha   90.00
_cell.angle_beta   90.00
_cell.angle_gamma   90.00
#
_symmetry.space_group_name_H-M   'P 1'
#
loop_
_entity.id
_entity.type
_entity.pdbx_description
1 polymer ?
#
loop_
_entity_poly.entity_id
_entity_poly.type
_entity_poly.pdbx_seq_one_letter_code
_entity_poly.pdbx_strand_id
1 'polypeptide(L)'
;FAVIPFYSHASSVTVFNGLNFSERNEQVQFHLGVMDLDLALLNDKPTTITDKSSDDEKSFHKSWERSNKLSLMLITFRFADKSLAGTLMAEIKTMKFDGSSSMQNHIIEMTNIAARLRTLGIWMTPSSFSSF
;
A
#
# COMPACT_ATOMS: atom_id res chain seq x y z
N PHE A 1 -3.66 -40.19 -12.35
CA PHE A 1 -4.14 -38.82 -12.12
C PHE A 1 -3.08 -38.06 -11.34
N ALA A 2 -2.39 -37.12 -11.96
CA ALA A 2 -1.36 -36.32 -11.30
C ALA A 2 -2.02 -35.12 -10.62
N VAL A 3 -1.86 -35.02 -9.30
CA VAL A 3 -2.21 -33.82 -8.53
C VAL A 3 -1.15 -32.78 -8.85
N ILE A 4 -1.52 -31.74 -9.60
CA ILE A 4 -0.68 -30.57 -9.80
C ILE A 4 -0.73 -29.76 -8.49
N PRO A 5 0.39 -29.54 -7.79
CA PRO A 5 0.38 -28.69 -6.61
C PRO A 5 0.16 -27.24 -7.04
N PHE A 6 -0.77 -26.55 -6.37
CA PHE A 6 -1.10 -25.12 -6.54
C PHE A 6 0.04 -24.15 -6.15
N TYR A 7 1.29 -24.58 -6.20
CA TYR A 7 2.44 -23.80 -5.79
C TYR A 7 3.39 -23.58 -6.96
N SER A 8 2.89 -22.97 -8.04
CA SER A 8 3.78 -22.49 -9.12
C SER A 8 3.25 -21.24 -9.83
N HIS A 9 2.87 -20.23 -9.06
CA HIS A 9 2.70 -18.87 -9.57
C HIS A 9 2.98 -17.83 -8.48
N ALA A 10 4.22 -17.80 -7.98
CA ALA A 10 4.65 -16.76 -7.03
C ALA A 10 6.00 -16.15 -7.42
N SER A 11 6.31 -16.08 -8.72
CA SER A 11 7.46 -15.28 -9.18
C SER A 11 7.17 -14.64 -10.53
N SER A 12 6.26 -13.67 -10.51
CA SER A 12 6.41 -12.47 -11.32
C SER A 12 6.33 -11.31 -10.34
N VAL A 13 7.41 -11.09 -9.59
CA VAL A 13 7.61 -9.81 -8.94
C VAL A 13 7.95 -8.85 -10.06
N THR A 14 6.92 -8.25 -10.66
CA THR A 14 7.10 -7.18 -11.64
C THR A 14 7.90 -6.09 -10.93
N VAL A 15 9.08 -5.75 -11.44
CA VAL A 15 9.89 -4.66 -10.87
C VAL A 15 9.06 -3.38 -10.95
N PHE A 16 8.68 -2.84 -9.78
CA PHE A 16 7.66 -1.81 -9.65
C PHE A 16 8.25 -0.41 -9.90
N ASN A 17 7.90 0.22 -11.02
CA ASN A 17 8.36 1.56 -11.40
C ASN A 17 7.22 2.61 -11.48
N GLY A 18 6.11 2.41 -10.77
CA GLY A 18 5.05 3.41 -10.62
C GLY A 18 4.07 3.53 -11.80
N LEU A 19 4.38 2.97 -12.97
CA LEU A 19 3.50 2.99 -14.16
C LEU A 19 2.41 1.90 -14.14
N ASN A 20 2.50 0.91 -13.25
CA ASN A 20 1.62 -0.26 -13.23
C ASN A 20 0.47 -0.12 -12.22
N PHE A 21 -0.03 1.10 -11.98
CA PHE A 21 -1.10 1.33 -10.99
C PHE A 21 -2.37 0.54 -11.32
N SER A 22 -2.75 0.44 -12.60
CA SER A 22 -3.91 -0.33 -13.05
C SER A 22 -3.74 -1.83 -12.76
N GLU A 23 -2.62 -2.42 -13.16
CA GLU A 23 -2.34 -3.84 -12.92
C GLU A 23 -2.29 -4.18 -11.42
N ARG A 24 -1.72 -3.28 -10.62
CA ARG A 24 -1.67 -3.41 -9.16
C ARG A 24 -3.06 -3.35 -8.54
N ASN A 25 -3.91 -2.46 -9.03
CA ASN A 25 -5.28 -2.33 -8.56
C ASN A 25 -6.11 -3.58 -8.91
N GLU A 26 -6.01 -4.07 -10.15
CA GLU A 26 -6.69 -5.29 -10.60
C GLU A 26 -6.24 -6.52 -9.82
N GLN A 27 -4.93 -6.67 -9.59
CA GLN A 27 -4.41 -7.80 -8.81
C GLN A 27 -4.91 -7.78 -7.37
N VAL A 28 -4.98 -6.60 -6.76
CA VAL A 28 -5.45 -6.43 -5.38
C VAL A 28 -6.95 -6.68 -5.27
N GLN A 29 -7.74 -6.18 -6.22
CA GLN A 29 -9.18 -6.44 -6.29
C GLN A 29 -9.46 -7.93 -6.48
N PHE A 30 -8.72 -8.62 -7.36
CA PHE A 30 -8.84 -10.07 -7.54
C PHE A 30 -8.58 -10.85 -6.25
N HIS A 31 -7.50 -10.51 -5.53
CA HIS A 31 -7.19 -11.19 -4.26
C HIS A 31 -8.24 -10.91 -3.17
N LEU A 32 -8.78 -9.70 -3.12
CA LEU A 32 -9.84 -9.36 -2.16
C LEU A 32 -11.13 -10.11 -2.45
N GLY A 33 -11.50 -10.25 -3.73
CA GLY A 33 -12.65 -11.08 -4.14
C GLY A 33 -12.47 -12.55 -3.79
N VAL A 34 -11.29 -13.14 -4.03
CA VAL A 34 -11.00 -14.55 -3.66
C VAL A 34 -11.07 -14.78 -2.14
N MET A 35 -10.86 -13.74 -1.33
CA MET A 35 -10.91 -13.82 0.14
C MET A 35 -12.26 -13.38 0.74
N ASP A 36 -13.28 -13.08 -0.09
CA ASP A 36 -14.58 -12.52 0.32
C ASP A 36 -14.45 -11.22 1.15
N LEU A 37 -13.47 -10.38 0.81
CA LEU A 37 -13.19 -9.10 1.49
C LEU A 37 -13.55 -7.88 0.64
N ASP A 38 -14.19 -8.06 -0.50
CA ASP A 38 -14.62 -7.02 -1.42
C ASP A 38 -16.00 -6.43 -1.07
N LEU A 39 -16.72 -6.97 -0.08
CA LEU A 39 -18.03 -6.49 0.34
C LEU A 39 -18.06 -4.96 0.60
N ALA A 40 -17.02 -4.42 1.24
CA ALA A 40 -16.89 -2.98 1.50
C ALA A 40 -16.44 -2.16 0.28
N LEU A 41 -15.92 -2.80 -0.76
CA LEU A 41 -15.56 -2.16 -2.03
C LEU A 41 -16.74 -2.10 -3.00
N LEU A 42 -17.67 -3.06 -2.92
CA LEU A 42 -18.84 -3.17 -3.78
C LEU A 42 -20.07 -2.42 -3.27
N ASN A 43 -20.11 -2.11 -1.96
CA ASN A 43 -21.26 -1.48 -1.32
C ASN A 43 -20.85 -0.20 -0.60
N ASP A 44 -21.70 0.82 -0.73
CA ASP A 44 -21.57 2.04 0.08
C ASP A 44 -21.63 1.72 1.57
N LYS A 45 -21.03 2.62 2.37
CA LYS A 45 -21.06 2.50 3.81
C LYS A 45 -22.51 2.38 4.29
N PRO A 46 -22.87 1.30 5.03
CA PRO A 46 -24.21 1.14 5.56
C PRO A 46 -24.56 2.25 6.55
N THR A 47 -25.84 2.59 6.61
CA THR A 47 -26.38 3.59 7.54
C THR A 47 -26.08 3.20 8.99
N THR A 48 -25.91 4.20 9.86
CA THR A 48 -25.62 3.99 11.28
C THR A 48 -26.71 3.12 11.92
N ILE A 49 -26.29 1.97 12.46
CA ILE A 49 -27.19 1.04 13.14
C ILE A 49 -27.85 1.76 14.33
N THR A 50 -29.18 1.71 14.41
CA THR A 50 -29.96 2.21 15.56
C THR A 50 -30.60 1.02 16.28
N ASP A 51 -31.07 1.18 17.52
CA ASP A 51 -31.72 0.08 18.29
C ASP A 51 -32.93 -0.56 17.56
N LYS A 52 -33.53 0.16 16.59
CA LYS A 52 -34.61 -0.32 15.74
C LYS A 52 -34.17 -1.17 14.53
N SER A 53 -32.88 -1.24 14.23
CA SER A 53 -32.37 -1.99 13.07
C SER A 53 -32.61 -3.48 13.24
N SER A 54 -32.91 -4.13 12.11
CA SER A 54 -33.06 -5.58 12.02
C SER A 54 -31.74 -6.29 12.35
N ASP A 55 -31.83 -7.54 12.80
CA ASP A 55 -30.66 -8.38 13.03
C ASP A 55 -29.87 -8.62 11.74
N ASP A 56 -30.54 -8.66 10.59
CA ASP A 56 -29.90 -8.78 9.27
C ASP A 56 -29.09 -7.52 8.91
N GLU A 57 -29.62 -6.33 9.19
CA GLU A 57 -28.92 -5.06 8.98
C GLU A 57 -27.68 -4.95 9.89
N LYS A 58 -27.82 -5.40 11.14
CA LYS A 58 -26.71 -5.48 12.10
C LYS A 58 -25.62 -6.44 11.65
N SER A 59 -26.02 -7.60 11.10
CA SER A 59 -25.11 -8.61 10.56
C SER A 59 -24.36 -8.08 9.34
N PHE A 60 -25.07 -7.45 8.41
CA PHE A 60 -24.47 -6.83 7.21
C PHE A 60 -23.44 -5.76 7.59
N HIS A 61 -23.77 -4.85 8.51
CA HIS A 61 -22.84 -3.82 8.97
C HIS A 61 -21.56 -4.42 9.57
N LYS A 62 -21.67 -5.48 10.38
CA LYS A 62 -20.49 -6.18 10.95
C LYS A 62 -19.61 -6.80 9.87
N SER A 63 -20.23 -7.45 8.88
CA SER A 63 -19.51 -8.06 7.75
C SER A 63 -18.83 -7.00 6.88
N TRP A 64 -19.51 -5.88 6.61
CA TRP A 64 -18.96 -4.73 5.88
C TRP A 64 -17.77 -4.13 6.64
N GLU A 65 -17.88 -3.91 7.96
CA GLU A 65 -16.80 -3.35 8.77
C GLU A 65 -15.57 -4.27 8.82
N ARG A 66 -15.79 -5.58 8.95
CA ARG A 66 -14.72 -6.59 8.90
C ARG A 66 -14.02 -6.57 7.53
N SER A 67 -14.79 -6.57 6.45
CA SER A 67 -14.28 -6.49 5.08
C SER A 67 -13.47 -5.21 4.87
N ASN A 68 -13.99 -4.05 5.27
CA ASN A 68 -13.31 -2.75 5.17
C ASN A 68 -11.97 -2.71 5.92
N LYS A 69 -11.94 -3.25 7.15
CA LYS A 69 -10.70 -3.30 7.95
C LYS A 69 -9.65 -4.21 7.33
N LEU A 70 -10.04 -5.40 6.90
CA LEU A 70 -9.11 -6.39 6.36
C LEU A 70 -8.62 -6.03 4.96
N SER A 71 -9.49 -5.46 4.11
CA SER A 71 -9.10 -4.96 2.80
C SER A 71 -8.08 -3.84 2.92
N LEU A 72 -8.29 -2.88 3.82
CA LEU A 72 -7.31 -1.84 4.11
C LEU A 72 -5.97 -2.41 4.59
N MET A 73 -5.98 -3.41 5.47
CA MET A 73 -4.76 -4.03 5.98
C MET A 73 -3.98 -4.77 4.88
N LEU A 74 -4.68 -5.47 3.98
CA LEU A 74 -4.08 -6.17 2.84
C LEU A 74 -3.55 -5.22 1.77
N ILE A 75 -4.32 -4.19 1.43
CA ILE A 75 -3.86 -3.09 0.56
C ILE A 75 -2.62 -2.47 1.18
N THR A 76 -2.66 -2.06 2.44
CA THR A 76 -1.49 -1.48 3.11
C THR A 76 -0.31 -2.43 3.12
N PHE A 77 -0.50 -3.73 3.38
CA PHE A 77 0.57 -4.72 3.39
C PHE A 77 1.19 -4.97 2.00
N ARG A 78 0.35 -5.11 0.96
CA ARG A 78 0.80 -5.31 -0.42
C ARG A 78 1.41 -4.04 -1.01
N PHE A 79 0.99 -2.88 -0.52
CA PHE A 79 1.47 -1.60 -1.00
C PHE A 79 2.68 -1.07 -0.23
N ALA A 80 2.87 -1.53 1.01
CA ALA A 80 4.08 -1.36 1.78
C ALA A 80 5.17 -2.25 1.19
N ASP A 81 5.76 -1.81 0.09
CA ASP A 81 7.04 -2.37 -0.36
C ASP A 81 8.11 -1.94 0.64
N LYS A 82 8.28 -2.77 1.68
CA LYS A 82 9.30 -2.57 2.73
C LYS A 82 10.71 -2.57 2.16
N SER A 83 10.94 -3.24 1.03
CA SER A 83 12.23 -3.21 0.35
C SER A 83 12.48 -1.87 -0.33
N LEU A 84 11.48 -1.35 -1.07
CA LEU A 84 11.54 0.00 -1.64
C LEU A 84 11.71 1.07 -0.56
N ALA A 85 10.99 0.95 0.55
CA ALA A 85 11.14 1.83 1.69
C ALA A 85 12.58 1.79 2.26
N GLY A 86 13.16 0.60 2.39
CA GLY A 86 14.54 0.41 2.81
C GLY A 86 15.56 1.01 1.83
N THR A 87 15.35 0.84 0.52
CA THR A 87 16.18 1.41 -0.53
C THR A 87 16.13 2.94 -0.51
N LEU A 88 14.94 3.54 -0.48
CA LEU A 88 14.76 4.99 -0.42
C LEU A 88 15.36 5.59 0.86
N MET A 89 15.26 4.88 1.99
CA MET A 89 15.91 5.27 3.25
C MET A 89 17.44 5.21 3.17
N ALA A 90 18.00 4.24 2.45
CA ALA A 90 19.44 4.16 2.22
C ALA A 90 19.90 5.28 1.29
N GLU A 91 19.21 5.46 0.16
CA GLU A 91 19.47 6.48 -0.85
C GLU A 91 19.51 7.87 -0.22
N ILE A 92 18.47 8.25 0.54
CA ILE A 92 18.41 9.58 1.17
C ILE A 92 19.48 9.80 2.25
N LYS A 93 19.93 8.75 2.95
CA LYS A 93 21.04 8.85 3.93
C LYS A 93 22.39 9.03 3.25
N THR A 94 22.56 8.43 2.08
CA THR A 94 23.81 8.49 1.31
C THR A 94 23.87 9.70 0.38
N MET A 95 22.72 10.31 0.09
CA MET A 95 22.60 11.48 -0.75
C MET A 95 23.35 12.63 -0.08
N LYS A 96 24.43 13.09 -0.71
CA LYS A 96 25.23 14.23 -0.29
C LYS A 96 25.39 15.18 -1.46
N PHE A 97 25.46 16.47 -1.17
CA PHE A 97 25.73 17.46 -2.21
C PHE A 97 27.20 17.36 -2.64
N ASP A 98 27.44 16.94 -3.89
CA ASP A 98 28.77 16.75 -4.46
C ASP A 98 29.22 17.90 -5.38
N GLY A 99 28.35 18.90 -5.59
CA GLY A 99 28.60 20.03 -6.48
C GLY A 99 28.43 19.72 -7.97
N SER A 100 28.02 18.51 -8.36
CA SER A 100 27.78 18.12 -9.75
C SER A 100 26.49 18.72 -10.33
N SER A 101 25.53 19.07 -9.46
CA SER A 101 24.25 19.66 -9.82
C SER A 101 23.99 20.96 -9.06
N SER A 102 22.95 21.71 -9.45
CA SER A 102 22.52 22.89 -8.69
C SER A 102 21.92 22.47 -7.34
N MET A 103 22.05 23.33 -6.33
CA MET A 103 21.42 23.12 -5.02
C MET A 103 19.89 22.93 -5.13
N GLN A 104 19.26 23.63 -6.07
CA GLN A 104 17.82 23.49 -6.31
C GLN A 104 17.47 22.07 -6.79
N ASN A 105 18.24 21.50 -7.72
CA ASN A 105 18.02 20.13 -8.19
C ASN A 105 18.23 19.12 -7.06
N HIS A 106 19.27 19.31 -6.26
CA HIS A 106 19.55 18.47 -5.09
C HIS A 106 18.38 18.45 -4.09
N ILE A 107 17.85 19.63 -3.74
CA ILE A 107 16.69 19.76 -2.84
C ILE A 107 15.46 19.09 -3.43
N ILE A 108 15.20 19.24 -4.73
CA ILE A 108 14.06 18.61 -5.40
C ILE A 108 14.18 17.09 -5.33
N GLU A 109 15.36 16.54 -5.59
CA GLU A 109 15.60 15.10 -5.60
C GLU A 109 15.42 14.50 -4.19
N MET A 110 15.99 15.15 -3.16
CA MET A 110 15.77 14.79 -1.76
C MET A 110 14.29 14.84 -1.37
N THR A 111 13.58 15.89 -1.77
CA THR A 111 12.17 16.09 -1.45
C THR A 111 11.29 15.03 -2.12
N ASN A 112 11.62 14.62 -3.34
CA ASN A 112 10.93 13.56 -4.05
C ASN A 112 11.06 12.21 -3.32
N ILE A 113 12.27 11.86 -2.88
CA ILE A 113 12.50 10.63 -2.09
C ILE A 113 11.72 10.68 -0.76
N ALA A 114 11.76 11.81 -0.05
CA ALA A 114 11.00 11.99 1.19
C ALA A 114 9.47 11.90 0.97
N ALA A 115 8.94 12.43 -0.13
CA ALA A 115 7.53 12.32 -0.48
C ALA A 115 7.12 10.87 -0.75
N ARG A 116 7.94 10.10 -1.48
CA ARG A 116 7.71 8.67 -1.73
C ARG A 116 7.72 7.87 -0.42
N LEU A 117 8.64 8.15 0.50
CA LEU A 117 8.65 7.54 1.84
C LEU A 117 7.37 7.83 2.63
N ARG A 118 6.84 9.06 2.54
CA ARG A 118 5.56 9.41 3.17
C ARG A 118 4.38 8.61 2.61
N THR A 119 4.34 8.35 1.30
CA THR A 119 3.31 7.49 0.69
C THR A 119 3.37 6.04 1.17
N LEU A 120 4.54 5.59 1.65
CA LEU A 120 4.75 4.28 2.25
C LEU A 120 4.50 4.28 3.78
N GLY A 121 4.01 5.38 4.33
CA GLY A 121 3.73 5.52 5.77
C GLY A 121 4.98 5.77 6.64
N ILE A 122 6.12 6.12 6.04
CA ILE A 122 7.33 6.47 6.76
C ILE A 122 7.40 7.98 6.97
N TRP A 123 7.45 8.39 8.24
CA TRP A 123 7.61 9.79 8.63
C TRP A 123 9.09 10.14 8.76
N MET A 124 9.52 11.13 7.98
CA MET A 124 10.89 11.65 8.03
C MET A 124 11.02 12.73 9.11
N THR A 125 12.00 12.58 10.00
CA THR A 125 12.34 13.58 11.03
C THR A 125 13.49 14.46 10.54
N PRO A 126 13.70 15.66 11.12
CA PRO A 126 14.89 16.48 10.82
C PRO A 126 16.22 15.73 11.03
N SER A 127 16.27 14.85 12.04
CA SER A 127 17.43 13.97 12.28
C SER A 127 17.66 12.93 11.17
N SER A 128 16.65 12.63 10.34
CA SER A 128 16.82 11.79 9.15
C SER A 128 17.65 12.48 8.06
N PHE A 129 17.85 13.79 8.17
CA PHE A 129 18.62 14.63 7.26
C PHE A 129 19.86 15.23 7.94
N SER A 130 20.35 14.68 9.04
CA SER A 130 21.54 15.23 9.71
C SER A 130 22.85 14.89 9.02
N SER A 131 22.83 14.16 7.90
CA SER A 131 24.00 13.74 7.12
C SER A 131 24.31 14.63 5.91
N PHE A 132 23.53 15.69 5.71
CA PHE A 132 23.70 16.69 4.66
C PHE A 132 24.67 17.80 5.06
#